data_AF-A0A968E3N4-F1
#
_entry.id   AF-A0A968E3N4-F1
#
_cell.length_a   1.000
_cell.length_b   1.000
_cell.length_c   1.000
_cell.angle_alpha   90.00
_cell.angle_beta   90.00
_cell.angle_gamma   90.00
#
_symmetry.space_group_name_H-M   'P 1'
#
loop_
_entity.id
_entity.type
_entity.pdbx_description
1 polymer ?
#
loop_
_entity_poly.entity_id
_entity_poly.type
_entity_poly.pdbx_seq_one_letter_code
_entity_poly.pdbx_strand_id
1 'polypeptide(L)'
;ALYVAIGGLMGALYFLLLLQAVRLQTARARSTPIVALYLARIAVAVVGFWIVAQRGASPLVLAFAGFLAARFVIQRHIETR
;
A
#
# COMPACT_ATOMS: atom_id res chain seq x y z
N ALA A 1 -10.27 -5.86 15.07
CA ALA A 1 -8.96 -5.20 15.31
C ALA A 1 -7.85 -5.75 14.41
N LEU A 2 -7.57 -7.06 14.43
CA LEU A 2 -6.46 -7.66 13.66
C LEU A 2 -6.47 -7.34 12.15
N TYR A 3 -7.60 -7.53 11.47
CA TYR A 3 -7.71 -7.28 10.02
C TYR A 3 -7.58 -5.79 9.65
N VAL A 4 -8.00 -4.90 10.54
CA VAL A 4 -7.82 -3.44 10.36
C VAL A 4 -6.34 -3.08 10.47
N ALA A 5 -5.63 -3.66 11.44
CA ALA A 5 -4.18 -3.47 11.58
C ALA A 5 -3.44 -4.02 10.36
N ILE A 6 -3.81 -5.20 9.85
CA ILE A 6 -3.25 -5.78 8.61
C ILE A 6 -3.49 -4.84 7.42
N GLY A 7 -4.71 -4.36 7.23
CA GLY A 7 -5.06 -3.40 6.18
C GLY A 7 -4.26 -2.10 6.26
N GLY A 8 -4.09 -1.58 7.49
CA GLY A 8 -3.25 -0.40 7.73
C GLY A 8 -1.78 -0.63 7.41
N LEU A 9 -1.24 -1.79 7.78
CA LEU A 9 0.15 -2.18 7.48
C LEU A 9 0.38 -2.33 5.98
N MET A 10 -0.60 -2.92 5.26
CA MET A 10 -0.58 -2.97 3.80
C MET A 10 -0.61 -1.58 3.17
N GLY A 11 -1.44 -0.67 3.69
CA GLY A 11 -1.49 0.73 3.26
C GLY A 11 -0.16 1.45 3.48
N ALA A 12 0.47 1.27 4.64
CA ALA A 12 1.78 1.83 4.95
C ALA A 12 2.85 1.30 3.98
N LEU A 13 2.91 -0.02 3.76
CA LEU A 13 3.85 -0.63 2.81
C LEU A 13 3.65 -0.07 1.40
N TYR A 14 2.39 -0.01 0.94
CA TYR A 14 2.01 0.49 -0.38
C TYR A 14 2.48 1.93 -0.63
N PHE A 15 2.45 2.79 0.39
CA PHE A 15 2.95 4.16 0.32
C PHE A 15 4.48 4.27 0.49
N LEU A 16 5.10 3.37 1.25
CA LEU A 16 6.56 3.30 1.38
C LEU A 16 7.22 2.93 0.04
N LEU A 17 6.65 1.95 -0.67
CA LEU A 17 7.03 1.59 -2.03
C LEU A 17 6.82 2.76 -3.01
N LEU A 18 5.73 3.52 -2.86
CA LEU A 18 5.51 4.73 -3.66
C LEU A 18 6.58 5.78 -3.41
N LEU A 19 6.91 6.06 -2.14
CA LEU A 19 7.92 7.05 -1.79
C LEU A 19 9.29 6.66 -2.35
N GLN A 20 9.64 5.37 -2.31
CA GLN A 20 10.86 4.86 -2.94
C GLN A 20 10.84 5.04 -4.46
N ALA A 21 9.71 4.77 -5.11
CA ALA A 21 9.56 4.97 -6.55
C ALA A 21 9.72 6.45 -6.93
N VAL A 22 9.08 7.37 -6.20
CA VAL A 22 9.22 8.81 -6.40
C VAL A 22 10.66 9.25 -6.21
N ARG A 23 11.34 8.79 -5.16
CA ARG A 23 12.77 9.11 -4.91
C ARG A 23 13.67 8.64 -6.05
N LEU A 24 13.47 7.42 -6.55
CA LEU A 24 14.24 6.88 -7.68
C LEU A 24 13.95 7.65 -8.97
N GLN A 25 12.72 8.07 -9.18
CA GLN A 25 12.31 8.86 -10.34
C GLN A 25 12.91 10.27 -10.29
N THR A 26 12.94 10.92 -9.12
CA THR A 26 13.64 12.20 -8.92
C THR A 26 15.16 12.08 -9.08
N ALA A 27 15.74 10.92 -8.75
CA ALA A 27 17.16 10.63 -8.94
C ALA A 27 17.55 10.28 -10.40
N ARG A 28 16.61 10.36 -11.36
CA ARG A 28 16.80 9.89 -12.76
C ARG A 28 17.36 8.47 -12.85
N ALA A 29 17.01 7.60 -11.90
CA ALA A 29 17.42 6.21 -11.95
C ALA A 29 16.83 5.51 -13.19
N ARG A 30 17.50 4.45 -13.67
CA ARG A 30 16.99 3.64 -14.81
C ARG A 30 15.53 3.24 -14.56
N SER A 31 14.75 3.11 -15.62
CA SER A 31 13.31 2.80 -15.54
C SER A 31 13.02 1.42 -14.92
N THR A 32 13.98 0.50 -14.96
CA THR A 32 13.85 -0.89 -14.47
C THR A 32 13.51 -1.00 -12.97
N PRO A 33 14.26 -0.37 -12.04
CA PRO A 33 13.89 -0.38 -10.61
C PRO A 33 12.55 0.31 -10.31
N ILE A 34 12.14 1.29 -11.13
CA ILE A 34 10.85 1.97 -10.98
C ILE A 34 9.70 0.98 -11.32
N VAL A 35 9.81 0.27 -12.44
CA VAL A 35 8.83 -0.75 -12.84
C VAL A 35 8.75 -1.88 -11.80
N ALA A 36 9.89 -2.33 -11.27
CA ALA A 36 9.93 -3.34 -10.22
C ALA A 36 9.17 -2.90 -8.95
N LEU A 37 9.29 -1.63 -8.55
CA LEU A 37 8.55 -1.08 -7.41
C LEU A 37 7.04 -1.00 -7.65
N TYR A 38 6.61 -0.66 -8.87
CA TYR A 38 5.18 -0.68 -9.23
C TYR A 38 4.61 -2.10 -9.22
N LEU A 39 5.35 -3.07 -9.76
CA LEU A 39 4.97 -4.49 -9.72
C LEU A 39 4.90 -5.01 -8.29
N ALA A 40 5.89 -4.69 -7.45
CA ALA A 40 5.87 -5.05 -6.04
C ALA A 40 4.67 -4.44 -5.30
N ARG A 41 4.27 -3.21 -5.65
CA ARG A 41 3.09 -2.55 -5.10
C ARG A 41 1.80 -3.32 -5.40
N ILE A 42 1.64 -3.72 -6.67
CA ILE A 42 0.49 -4.51 -7.12
C ILE A 42 0.52 -5.88 -6.44
N ALA A 43 1.68 -6.53 -6.39
CA ALA A 43 1.84 -7.83 -5.74
C ALA A 43 1.45 -7.77 -4.26
N VAL A 44 1.91 -6.77 -3.51
CA VAL A 44 1.55 -6.61 -2.09
C VAL A 44 0.04 -6.45 -1.93
N ALA A 45 -0.59 -5.56 -2.72
CA ALA A 45 -2.03 -5.34 -2.65
C ALA A 45 -2.80 -6.62 -3.00
N VAL A 46 -2.51 -7.24 -4.14
CA VAL A 46 -3.19 -8.45 -4.62
C VAL A 46 -3.01 -9.60 -3.64
N VAL A 47 -1.79 -9.90 -3.21
CA VAL A 47 -1.51 -11.03 -2.33
C VAL A 47 -2.16 -10.83 -0.96
N GLY A 48 -2.05 -9.67 -0.34
CA GLY A 48 -2.63 -9.49 0.99
C GLY A 48 -4.15 -9.40 0.97
N PHE A 49 -4.78 -8.78 -0.04
CA PHE A 49 -6.24 -8.85 -0.19
C PHE A 49 -6.71 -10.27 -0.54
N TRP A 50 -5.94 -11.04 -1.32
CA TRP A 50 -6.24 -12.43 -1.63
C TRP A 50 -6.22 -13.32 -0.38
N ILE A 51 -5.20 -13.19 0.47
CA ILE A 51 -5.11 -13.93 1.74
C ILE A 51 -6.28 -13.60 2.66
N VAL A 52 -6.67 -12.32 2.73
CA VAL A 52 -7.81 -11.90 3.55
C VAL A 52 -9.14 -12.38 2.94
N ALA A 53 -9.26 -12.40 1.62
CA ALA A 53 -10.46 -12.88 0.91
C ALA A 53 -10.77 -14.36 1.22
N GLN A 54 -9.74 -15.19 1.44
CA GLN A 54 -9.91 -16.59 1.85
C GLN A 54 -10.60 -16.74 3.22
N ARG A 55 -10.61 -15.69 4.04
CA ARG A 55 -11.27 -15.67 5.36
C ARG A 55 -12.71 -15.17 5.31
N GLY A 56 -13.21 -14.78 4.13
CA GLY A 56 -14.58 -14.30 3.91
C GLY A 56 -14.68 -12.79 3.67
N ALA A 57 -15.91 -12.32 3.41
CA ALA A 57 -16.16 -10.93 3.01
C ALA A 57 -15.94 -9.91 4.14
N SER A 58 -16.31 -10.23 5.37
CA SER A 58 -16.18 -9.31 6.53
C SER A 58 -14.71 -8.92 6.83
N PRO A 59 -13.75 -9.88 6.91
CA PRO A 59 -12.32 -9.56 7.01
C PRO A 59 -11.80 -8.67 5.89
N LEU A 60 -12.29 -8.88 4.66
CA LEU A 60 -11.89 -8.12 3.48
C LEU A 60 -12.29 -6.65 3.60
N VAL A 61 -13.52 -6.37 4.03
CA VAL A 61 -14.03 -5.01 4.26
C VAL A 61 -13.22 -4.32 5.36
N LEU A 62 -12.90 -5.03 6.45
CA LEU A 62 -12.08 -4.47 7.54
C LEU A 62 -10.65 -4.15 7.10
N ALA A 63 -10.03 -5.02 6.29
CA ALA A 63 -8.71 -4.76 5.72
C ALA A 63 -8.75 -3.59 4.73
N PHE A 64 -9.80 -3.49 3.92
CA PHE A 64 -10.01 -2.38 2.99
C PHE A 64 -10.21 -1.05 3.73
N ALA A 65 -10.97 -1.05 4.81
CA ALA A 65 -11.15 0.12 5.67
C ALA A 65 -9.82 0.56 6.32
N GLY A 66 -9.01 -0.39 6.80
CA GLY A 66 -7.66 -0.08 7.33
C GLY A 66 -6.74 0.51 6.27
N PHE A 67 -6.77 -0.03 5.05
CA PHE A 67 -6.01 0.50 3.90
C PHE A 67 -6.44 1.92 3.53
N LEU A 68 -7.74 2.19 3.47
CA LEU A 68 -8.29 3.52 3.22
C LEU A 68 -7.91 4.52 4.31
N ALA A 69 -8.00 4.13 5.58
CA ALA A 69 -7.59 4.98 6.70
C ALA A 69 -6.10 5.35 6.60
N ALA A 70 -5.22 4.37 6.35
CA ALA A 70 -3.80 4.62 6.14
C ALA A 70 -3.55 5.55 4.94
N ARG A 71 -4.26 5.33 3.83
CA ARG A 71 -4.19 6.21 2.65
C ARG A 71 -4.59 7.64 3.00
N PHE A 72 -5.68 7.84 3.72
CA PHE A 72 -6.18 9.16 4.08
C PHE A 72 -5.21 9.90 5.01
N VAL A 73 -4.68 9.21 6.02
CA VAL A 73 -3.67 9.76 6.94
C VAL A 73 -2.41 10.19 6.19
N ILE A 74 -1.90 9.34 5.30
CA ILE A 74 -0.68 9.63 4.54
C ILE A 74 -0.91 10.76 3.53
N GLN A 75 -2.03 10.76 2.80
CA GLN A 75 -2.37 11.85 1.88
C GLN A 75 -2.49 13.18 2.62
N ARG A 76 -3.20 13.20 3.75
CA ARG A 76 -3.30 14.40 4.59
C ARG A 76 -1.94 14.87 5.07
N HIS A 77 -1.06 13.95 5.48
CA HIS A 77 0.30 14.32 5.92
C HIS A 77 1.16 14.91 4.78
N ILE A 78 0.98 14.43 3.55
CA ILE A 78 1.67 14.97 2.37
C ILE A 78 1.11 16.34 1.97
N GLU A 79 -0.21 16.54 2.03
CA GLU A 79 -0.87 17.79 1.64
C GLU A 79 -0.60 18.94 2.64
N THR A 80 -0.23 18.62 3.88
CA THR A 80 0.11 19.62 4.91
C THR A 80 1.59 20.04 4.89
N ARG A 81 2.43 19.51 3.99
CA ARG A 81 3.84 19.90 3.82
C ARG A 81 4.05 20.63 2.50
#